data_AF-A0A7J7NS48-F1
#
_entry.id   AF-A0A7J7NS48-F1
#
_cell.length_a   1.000
_cell.length_b   1.000
_cell.length_c   1.000
_cell.angle_alpha   90.00
_cell.angle_beta   90.00
_cell.angle_gamma   90.00
#
_symmetry.space_group_name_H-M   'P 1'
#
loop_
_entity.id
_entity.type
_entity.pdbx_description
1 polymer ?
#
loop_
_entity_poly.entity_id
_entity_poly.type
_entity_poly.pdbx_seq_one_letter_code
_entity_poly.pdbx_strand_id
1 'polypeptide(L)'
;MRVRCVQNSSTDLNNDTPPWKKPGKYLFQLFADKIRDHKDLKSRWAVLQETRVEYFRGKGFVSLLKNHPELKDIFESDKSLGAEDIANVLLSNNLLVRNDRVVKIVRPGKQKLSTWPAHLEIFPDQEFSENDAFFA
;
A
#
# COMPACT_ATOMS: atom_id res chain seq x y z
N MET A 1 -33.61 -43.04 -43.47
CA MET A 1 -33.81 -41.74 -42.79
C MET A 1 -32.48 -40.98 -42.81
N ARG A 2 -32.40 -39.90 -43.60
CA ARG A 2 -32.13 -38.49 -43.20
C ARG A 2 -30.73 -38.25 -42.60
N VAL A 3 -29.93 -37.22 -42.91
CA VAL A 3 -30.03 -35.97 -43.71
C VAL A 3 -28.62 -35.32 -43.67
N ARG A 4 -28.18 -34.77 -44.81
CA ARG A 4 -27.41 -33.52 -45.09
C ARG A 4 -26.17 -33.11 -44.27
N CYS A 5 -25.17 -32.69 -45.03
CA CYS A 5 -24.12 -31.71 -44.74
C CYS A 5 -24.65 -30.26 -44.64
N VAL A 6 -24.09 -29.42 -43.76
CA VAL A 6 -24.04 -27.92 -43.75
C VAL A 6 -22.93 -27.53 -42.75
N GLN A 7 -21.74 -27.04 -43.15
CA GLN A 7 -21.28 -25.66 -43.43
C GLN A 7 -21.24 -24.67 -42.24
N ASN A 8 -20.08 -24.00 -42.13
CA ASN A 8 -19.79 -22.64 -41.65
C ASN A 8 -20.26 -22.19 -40.25
N SER A 9 -19.36 -21.63 -39.44
CA SER A 9 -19.01 -20.19 -39.42
C SER A 9 -18.31 -19.81 -38.10
N SER A 10 -17.24 -19.03 -38.24
CA SER A 10 -16.78 -17.92 -37.39
C SER A 10 -17.36 -17.80 -35.96
N THR A 11 -16.48 -17.78 -34.96
CA THR A 11 -16.71 -17.14 -33.66
C THR A 11 -15.39 -17.21 -32.88
N ASP A 12 -14.87 -16.20 -32.21
CA ASP A 12 -14.87 -14.74 -32.35
C ASP A 12 -13.65 -14.32 -31.52
N LEU A 13 -13.01 -13.23 -31.94
CA LEU A 13 -12.04 -12.49 -31.14
C LEU A 13 -12.74 -11.99 -29.86
N ASN A 14 -12.77 -12.83 -28.83
CA ASN A 14 -13.49 -12.50 -27.60
C ASN A 14 -12.53 -11.81 -26.63
N ASN A 15 -12.45 -10.48 -26.82
CA ASN A 15 -12.26 -9.45 -25.81
C ASN A 15 -11.54 -9.89 -24.52
N ASP A 16 -10.23 -9.64 -24.46
CA ASP A 16 -9.46 -9.45 -23.22
C ASP A 16 -10.00 -8.20 -22.47
N THR A 17 -11.18 -8.32 -21.87
CA THR A 17 -11.65 -7.37 -20.86
C THR A 17 -11.32 -7.94 -19.49
N PRO A 18 -10.37 -7.34 -18.74
CA PRO A 18 -10.01 -7.89 -17.44
C PRO A 18 -11.18 -7.82 -16.46
N PRO A 19 -11.31 -8.80 -15.56
CA PRO A 19 -12.52 -9.04 -14.78
C PRO A 19 -12.67 -7.93 -13.73
N TRP A 20 -13.81 -7.24 -13.79
CA TRP A 20 -14.38 -6.30 -12.82
C TRP A 20 -13.53 -5.99 -11.58
N LYS A 21 -12.62 -5.03 -11.71
CA LYS A 21 -12.11 -4.29 -10.56
C LYS A 21 -13.23 -3.37 -10.09
N LYS A 22 -13.71 -3.57 -8.85
CA LYS A 22 -14.66 -2.68 -8.18
C LYS A 22 -14.11 -1.25 -8.29
N PRO A 23 -14.87 -0.26 -8.78
CA PRO A 23 -14.35 1.07 -9.13
C PRO A 23 -13.64 1.75 -7.95
N GLY A 24 -14.10 1.51 -6.71
CA GLY A 24 -13.45 2.04 -5.51
C GLY A 24 -12.02 1.53 -5.28
N LYS A 25 -11.72 0.25 -5.53
CA LYS A 25 -10.38 -0.31 -5.28
C LYS A 25 -9.31 0.31 -6.18
N TYR A 26 -9.71 0.73 -7.37
CA TYR A 26 -8.80 1.33 -8.35
C TYR A 26 -8.31 2.71 -7.91
N LEU A 27 -9.17 3.53 -7.29
CA LEU A 27 -8.79 4.86 -6.80
C LEU A 27 -7.76 4.81 -5.67
N PHE A 28 -7.96 3.90 -4.71
CA PHE A 28 -7.01 3.70 -3.61
C PHE A 28 -5.67 3.14 -4.09
N GLN A 29 -5.67 2.27 -5.10
CA GLN A 29 -4.42 1.82 -5.74
C GLN A 29 -3.67 2.98 -6.40
N LEU A 30 -4.36 3.77 -7.23
CA LEU A 30 -3.77 4.92 -7.92
C LEU A 30 -3.20 5.94 -6.92
N PHE A 31 -3.91 6.14 -5.82
CA PHE A 31 -3.45 6.98 -4.72
C PHE A 31 -2.20 6.41 -4.03
N ALA A 32 -2.18 5.11 -3.73
CA ALA A 32 -1.03 4.45 -3.12
C ALA A 32 0.22 4.58 -4.01
N ASP A 33 0.07 4.36 -5.32
CA ASP A 33 1.16 4.50 -6.30
C ASP A 33 1.68 5.95 -6.33
N LYS A 34 0.78 6.94 -6.33
CA LYS A 34 1.17 8.36 -6.31
C LYS A 34 1.90 8.77 -5.03
N ILE A 35 1.47 8.23 -3.88
CA ILE A 35 2.12 8.50 -2.58
C ILE A 35 3.48 7.83 -2.48
N ARG A 36 3.63 6.63 -3.03
CA ARG A 36 4.89 5.89 -3.02
C ARG A 36 6.02 6.67 -3.66
N ASP A 37 5.76 7.34 -4.79
CA ASP A 37 6.75 8.14 -5.52
C ASP A 37 6.87 9.59 -5.00
N HIS A 38 6.14 9.95 -3.94
CA HIS A 38 6.09 11.31 -3.46
C HIS A 38 7.31 11.69 -2.60
N LYS A 39 8.05 12.73 -3.02
CA LYS A 39 9.31 13.15 -2.39
C LYS A 39 9.20 13.55 -0.91
N ASP A 40 8.07 14.14 -0.53
CA ASP A 40 7.85 14.57 0.86
C ASP A 40 7.48 13.43 1.82
N LEU A 41 7.17 12.25 1.28
CA LEU A 41 7.04 11.06 2.11
C LEU A 41 8.44 10.57 2.47
N LYS A 42 8.79 10.69 3.75
CA LYS A 42 10.10 10.29 4.27
C LYS A 42 10.22 8.76 4.41
N SER A 43 10.35 8.08 3.28
CA SER A 43 10.57 6.64 3.19
C SER A 43 12.02 6.27 3.49
N ARG A 44 12.23 5.10 4.11
CA ARG A 44 13.54 4.53 4.43
C ARG A 44 13.57 3.05 4.10
N TRP A 45 14.75 2.51 3.79
CA TRP A 45 14.91 1.08 3.56
C TRP A 45 14.91 0.30 4.88
N ALA A 46 14.18 -0.81 4.88
CA ALA A 46 14.17 -1.82 5.93
C ALA A 46 14.14 -3.23 5.34
N VAL A 47 14.29 -4.20 6.22
CA VAL A 47 14.11 -5.62 5.91
C VAL A 47 12.87 -6.12 6.64
N LEU A 48 11.90 -6.62 5.87
CA LEU A 48 10.68 -7.28 6.35
C LEU A 48 10.69 -8.70 5.80
N GLN A 49 10.69 -9.71 6.69
CA GLN A 49 10.71 -11.13 6.30
C GLN A 49 11.73 -11.44 5.17
N GLU A 50 12.97 -10.99 5.36
CA GLU A 50 14.10 -11.16 4.40
C GLU A 50 14.00 -10.34 3.10
N THR A 51 12.89 -9.64 2.88
CA THR A 51 12.68 -8.78 1.72
C THR A 51 13.05 -7.34 2.05
N ARG A 52 13.69 -6.63 1.11
CA ARG A 52 13.94 -5.19 1.24
C ARG A 52 12.68 -4.42 0.89
N VAL A 53 12.22 -3.63 1.85
CA VAL A 53 11.02 -2.80 1.71
C VAL A 53 11.34 -1.35 2.06
N GLU A 54 10.53 -0.45 1.53
CA GLU A 54 10.52 0.94 1.96
C GLU A 54 9.45 1.10 3.04
N TYR A 55 9.78 1.81 4.11
CA TYR A 55 8.83 2.07 5.18
C TYR A 55 8.84 3.55 5.56
N PHE A 56 7.73 4.01 6.10
CA PHE A 56 7.54 5.37 6.60
C PHE A 56 6.81 5.36 7.94
N ARG A 57 6.77 6.52 8.61
CA ARG A 57 6.02 6.70 9.87
C ARG A 57 4.63 7.26 9.59
N GLY A 58 3.63 6.88 10.39
CA GLY A 58 2.27 7.42 10.29
C GLY A 58 2.22 8.95 10.25
N LYS A 59 2.99 9.63 11.12
CA LYS A 59 3.14 11.09 11.11
C LYS A 59 3.59 11.67 9.77
N GLY A 60 4.45 10.96 9.05
CA GLY A 60 4.89 11.37 7.72
C GLY A 60 3.75 11.39 6.72
N PHE A 61 2.86 10.39 6.80
CA PHE A 61 1.66 10.30 5.96
C PHE A 61 0.64 11.40 6.28
N VAL A 62 0.37 11.67 7.56
CA VAL A 62 -0.54 12.76 7.97
C VAL A 62 0.01 14.12 7.53
N SER A 63 1.32 14.34 7.67
CA SER A 63 1.96 15.58 7.24
C SER A 63 1.90 15.76 5.73
N LEU A 64 2.09 14.67 4.97
CA LEU A 64 1.98 14.68 3.52
C LEU A 64 0.59 15.13 3.08
N LEU A 65 -0.47 14.54 3.64
CA LEU A 65 -1.85 14.88 3.30
C LEU A 65 -2.28 16.28 3.73
N LYS A 66 -1.66 16.83 4.78
CA LYS A 66 -1.87 18.22 5.19
C LYS A 66 -1.20 19.21 4.25
N ASN A 67 -0.01 18.87 3.76
CA ASN A 67 0.78 19.75 2.88
C ASN A 67 0.30 19.70 1.42
N HIS A 68 -0.21 18.54 0.98
CA HIS A 68 -0.57 18.26 -0.40
C HIS A 68 -2.05 17.85 -0.51
N PRO A 69 -2.99 18.81 -0.39
CA PRO A 69 -4.42 18.51 -0.51
C PRO A 69 -4.79 17.99 -1.90
N GLU A 70 -3.99 18.24 -2.94
CA GLU A 70 -4.18 17.73 -4.31
C GLU A 70 -4.07 16.20 -4.41
N LEU A 71 -3.48 15.54 -3.41
CA LEU A 71 -3.51 14.08 -3.33
C LEU A 71 -4.92 13.57 -3.04
N LYS A 72 -5.74 14.37 -2.37
CA LYS A 72 -7.15 14.04 -2.10
C LYS A 72 -8.05 14.25 -3.31
N ASP A 73 -7.61 14.98 -4.32
CA ASP A 73 -8.40 15.21 -5.54
C ASP A 73 -8.66 13.90 -6.31
N ILE A 74 -7.82 12.88 -6.15
CA ILE A 74 -8.05 11.53 -6.73
C ILE A 74 -9.37 10.93 -6.25
N PHE A 75 -9.78 11.28 -5.03
CA PHE A 75 -11.00 10.75 -4.45
C PHE A 75 -12.26 11.48 -4.90
N GLU A 76 -12.16 12.54 -5.74
CA GLU A 76 -13.17 13.42 -6.38
C GLU A 76 -14.52 13.60 -5.65
N SER A 77 -15.19 12.49 -5.36
CA SER A 77 -16.42 12.30 -4.57
C SER A 77 -16.25 12.44 -3.04
N ASP A 78 -15.06 12.17 -2.47
CA ASP A 78 -14.90 11.98 -1.02
C ASP A 78 -13.73 12.76 -0.39
N LYS A 79 -13.65 14.05 -0.74
CA LYS A 79 -12.57 14.96 -0.30
C LYS A 79 -12.56 15.23 1.21
N SER A 80 -13.64 14.88 1.91
CA SER A 80 -13.79 15.07 3.36
C SER A 80 -13.12 13.97 4.19
N LEU A 81 -12.62 12.89 3.57
CA LEU A 81 -12.00 11.80 4.31
C LEU A 81 -10.75 12.28 5.08
N GLY A 82 -10.67 11.86 6.34
CA GLY A 82 -9.53 12.09 7.20
C GLY A 82 -8.31 11.30 6.72
N ALA A 83 -7.11 11.73 7.13
CA ALA A 83 -5.90 10.95 6.86
C ALA A 83 -5.98 9.53 7.47
N GLU A 84 -6.60 9.43 8.65
CA GLU A 84 -6.80 8.15 9.35
C GLU A 84 -7.76 7.24 8.58
N ASP A 85 -8.89 7.76 8.10
CA ASP A 85 -9.86 6.99 7.31
C ASP A 85 -9.22 6.45 6.03
N ILE A 86 -8.49 7.30 5.30
CA ILE A 86 -7.80 6.91 4.07
C ILE A 86 -6.78 5.80 4.38
N ALA A 87 -5.98 5.97 5.42
CA ALA A 87 -4.97 4.98 5.80
C ALA A 87 -5.62 3.65 6.23
N ASN A 88 -6.72 3.68 6.98
CA ASN A 88 -7.47 2.49 7.36
C ASN A 88 -8.06 1.77 6.13
N VAL A 89 -8.54 2.51 5.12
CA VAL A 89 -8.97 1.91 3.86
C VAL A 89 -7.79 1.27 3.13
N LEU A 90 -6.60 1.90 3.11
CA LEU A 90 -5.40 1.30 2.52
C LEU A 90 -4.96 0.01 3.24
N LEU A 91 -5.00 0.00 4.57
CA LEU A 91 -4.72 -1.20 5.40
C LEU A 91 -5.72 -2.32 5.08
N SER A 92 -7.01 -2.01 5.00
CA SER A 92 -8.06 -2.99 4.68
C SER A 92 -7.94 -3.58 3.26
N ASN A 93 -7.28 -2.86 2.34
CA ASN A 93 -7.02 -3.31 0.97
C ASN A 93 -5.62 -3.92 0.79
N ASN A 94 -4.85 -4.12 1.86
CA ASN A 94 -3.49 -4.65 1.83
C ASN A 94 -2.52 -3.80 0.97
N LEU A 95 -2.81 -2.50 0.82
CA LEU A 95 -1.95 -1.53 0.14
C LEU A 95 -0.92 -0.91 1.08
N LEU A 96 -1.20 -0.98 2.38
CA LEU A 96 -0.27 -0.70 3.46
C LEU A 96 -0.29 -1.88 4.42
N VAL A 97 0.86 -2.12 5.05
CA VAL A 97 0.97 -3.05 6.17
C VAL A 97 1.51 -2.27 7.36
N ARG A 98 0.82 -2.35 8.50
CA ARG A 98 1.35 -1.86 9.77
C ARG A 98 2.42 -2.82 10.26
N ASN A 99 3.55 -2.24 10.62
CA ASN A 99 4.73 -2.93 11.09
C ASN A 99 5.22 -2.31 12.40
N ASP A 100 5.90 -3.13 13.18
CA ASP A 100 6.72 -2.69 14.30
C ASP A 100 8.19 -2.77 13.95
N ARG A 101 8.94 -1.81 14.49
CA ARG A 101 10.39 -1.79 14.35
C ARG A 101 11.02 -2.68 15.43
N VAL A 102 11.77 -3.68 14.98
CA VAL A 102 12.57 -4.51 15.88
C VAL A 102 13.76 -3.72 16.38
N VAL A 103 13.77 -3.42 17.68
CA VAL A 103 14.88 -2.72 18.34
C VAL A 103 15.87 -3.73 18.88
N LYS A 104 17.10 -3.69 18.36
CA LYS A 104 18.20 -4.50 18.89
C LYS A 104 18.67 -3.92 20.22
N ILE A 105 18.91 -4.80 21.19
CA ILE A 105 19.51 -4.44 22.47
C ILE A 105 21.03 -4.40 22.30
N VAL A 106 21.67 -3.36 22.85
CA VAL A 106 23.13 -3.23 22.84
C VAL A 106 23.73 -4.36 23.66
N ARG A 107 24.74 -5.05 23.13
CA ARG A 107 25.42 -6.09 23.89
C ARG A 107 26.13 -5.48 25.11
N PRO A 108 26.08 -6.13 26.28
CA PRO A 108 26.84 -5.69 27.45
C PRO A 108 28.31 -5.45 27.09
N GLY A 109 28.87 -4.30 27.50
CA GLY A 109 30.25 -3.92 27.20
C GLY A 109 30.49 -3.26 25.83
N LYS A 110 29.43 -2.99 25.04
CA LYS A 110 29.52 -2.19 23.80
C LYS A 110 28.77 -0.87 23.96
N GLN A 111 29.31 0.21 23.38
CA GLN A 111 28.70 1.54 23.45
C GLN A 111 27.73 1.84 22.31
N LYS A 112 27.82 1.10 21.19
CA LYS A 112 26.98 1.27 20.00
C LYS A 112 26.58 -0.08 19.41
N LEU A 113 25.39 -0.13 18.81
CA LEU A 113 24.95 -1.24 17.96
C LEU A 113 25.70 -1.22 16.63
N SER A 114 25.93 -2.39 16.04
CA SER A 114 26.40 -2.47 14.65
C SER A 114 25.32 -1.89 13.72
N THR A 115 25.75 -1.08 12.75
CA THR A 115 24.86 -0.48 11.76
C THR A 115 24.38 -1.57 10.79
N TRP A 116 23.20 -2.10 11.04
CA TRP A 116 22.44 -2.95 10.11
C TRP A 116 21.16 -2.20 9.69
N PRO A 117 20.59 -2.47 8.51
CA PRO A 117 19.28 -1.94 8.13
C PRO A 117 18.23 -2.23 9.21
N ALA A 118 17.21 -1.38 9.28
CA ALA A 118 16.10 -1.58 10.20
C ALA A 118 15.40 -2.90 9.87
N HIS A 119 15.03 -3.66 10.90
CA HIS A 119 14.19 -4.84 10.76
C HIS A 119 12.77 -4.49 11.17
N LEU A 120 11.81 -4.97 10.38
CA LEU A 120 10.40 -4.80 10.62
C LEU A 120 9.75 -6.16 10.86
N GLU A 121 8.75 -6.18 11.73
CA GLU A 121 7.85 -7.30 11.96
C GLU A 121 6.41 -6.83 11.73
N ILE A 122 5.58 -7.71 11.17
CA ILE A 122 4.17 -7.39 10.92
C ILE A 122 3.46 -7.28 12.27
N PHE A 123 2.79 -6.15 12.51
CA PHE A 123 2.01 -5.97 13.73
C PHE A 123 0.68 -6.74 13.62
N PRO A 124 0.21 -7.43 14.66
CA PRO A 124 -1.03 -8.21 14.57
C PRO A 124 -2.25 -7.33 14.28
N ASP A 125 -2.33 -6.13 14.86
CA ASP A 125 -3.49 -5.25 14.67
C ASP A 125 -3.25 -4.23 13.55
N GLN A 126 -3.96 -4.40 12.43
CA GLN A 126 -3.83 -3.54 11.25
C GLN A 126 -4.73 -2.30 11.36
N GLU A 127 -4.41 -1.43 12.31
CA GLU A 127 -5.08 -0.14 12.54
C GLU A 127 -4.09 1.02 12.36
N PHE A 128 -4.53 2.12 11.76
CA PHE A 128 -3.68 3.29 11.58
C PHE A 128 -3.38 3.99 12.92
N SER A 129 -2.14 4.45 13.09
CA SER A 129 -1.74 5.30 14.21
C SER A 129 -0.70 6.32 13.73
N GLU A 130 -0.89 7.59 14.11
CA GLU A 130 0.01 8.67 13.68
C GLU A 130 1.38 8.57 14.37
N ASN A 131 1.40 8.31 15.68
CA ASN A 131 2.60 8.53 16.49
C ASN A 131 3.51 7.30 16.58
N ASP A 132 2.93 6.11 16.76
CA ASP A 132 3.69 4.93 17.18
C ASP A 132 3.85 3.88 16.08
N ALA A 133 3.09 3.99 14.98
CA ALA A 133 3.09 2.98 13.93
C ALA A 133 4.05 3.28 12.76
N PHE A 134 4.58 2.20 12.21
CA PHE A 134 5.35 2.18 10.97
C PHE A 134 4.55 1.46 9.88
N PHE A 135 4.70 1.90 8.64
CA PHE A 135 3.97 1.36 7.50
C PHE A 135 4.93 1.06 6.35
N ALA A 136 4.69 -0.05 5.65
CA ALA A 136 5.43 -0.49 4.46
C ALA A 136 4.44 -1.02 3.41
#